data_AF-A0A3P7IUB1-F1
#
_entry.id   AF-A0A3P7IUB1-F1
#
_cell.length_a   1.000
_cell.length_b   1.000
_cell.length_c   1.000
_cell.angle_alpha   90.00
_cell.angle_beta   90.00
_cell.angle_gamma   90.00
#
_symmetry.space_group_name_H-M   'P 1'
#
loop_
_entity.id
_entity.type
_entity.pdbx_description
1 polymer ?
#
loop_
_entity_poly.entity_id
_entity_poly.type
_entity_poly.pdbx_seq_one_letter_code
_entity_poly.pdbx_strand_id
1 'polypeptide(L)' 'MGRPNACRKLGEGGCGVIYEVALIESPHRRFACKAEDKDGGREEEILKMEAKVMKKINQVKSVHCPLWIESGKVRCLLS' A
#
# COMPACT_ATOMS: atom_id res chain seq x y z
N MET A 1 -10.45 1.04 7.66
CA MET A 1 -11.03 0.27 6.54
C MET A 1 -11.32 -1.16 7.01
N GLY A 2 -11.96 -2.00 6.20
CA GLY A 2 -12.12 -3.42 6.51
C GLY A 2 -10.77 -4.15 6.57
N ARG A 3 -10.74 -5.45 6.91
CA ARG A 3 -9.47 -6.18 6.99
C ARG A 3 -8.97 -6.52 5.58
N PRO A 4 -7.78 -6.06 5.15
CA PRO A 4 -7.23 -6.42 3.85
C PRO A 4 -6.64 -7.83 3.87
N ASN A 5 -6.80 -8.55 2.77
CA ASN A 5 -6.13 -9.80 2.47
C ASN A 5 -5.24 -9.61 1.24
N ALA A 6 -3.99 -10.08 1.29
CA ALA A 6 -3.08 -10.04 0.15
C ALA A 6 -3.44 -11.15 -0.83
N CYS A 7 -3.71 -10.79 -2.08
CA CYS A 7 -4.13 -11.72 -3.11
C CYS A 7 -2.94 -12.25 -3.91
N ARG A 8 -2.05 -11.35 -4.37
CA ARG A 8 -0.82 -11.71 -5.11
C ARG A 8 0.19 -10.56 -5.13
N LYS A 9 1.44 -10.88 -5.45
CA LYS A 9 2.48 -9.88 -5.75
C LYS A 9 2.23 -9.27 -7.14
N LEU A 10 2.21 -7.94 -7.21
CA LEU A 10 2.13 -7.16 -8.46
C LEU A 10 3.51 -6.77 -8.99
N GLY A 11 4.48 -6.52 -8.10
CA GLY A 11 5.83 -6.15 -8.47
C GLY A 11 6.73 -5.95 -7.26
N GLU A 12 8.03 -5.96 -7.50
CA GLU A 12 9.07 -5.80 -6.48
C GLU A 12 10.19 -4.95 -7.06
N GLY A 13 10.73 -4.04 -6.24
CA GLY A 13 11.87 -3.22 -6.59
C GLY A 13 12.71 -2.90 -5.36
N GLY A 14 13.77 -2.13 -5.54
CA GLY A 14 14.71 -1.80 -4.45
C GLY A 14 14.14 -0.95 -3.30
N CYS A 15 12.83 -0.65 -3.32
CA CYS A 15 12.13 0.13 -2.28
C CYS A 15 10.90 -0.63 -1.74
N GLY A 16 10.90 -1.96 -1.86
CA GLY A 16 9.83 -2.82 -1.34
C GLY A 16 8.98 -3.50 -2.42
N VAL A 17 7.85 -4.05 -1.97
CA VAL A 17 6.97 -4.93 -2.75
C VAL A 17 5.59 -4.31 -2.87
N ILE A 18 4.97 -4.44 -4.05
CA ILE A 18 3.57 -4.09 -4.28
C ILE A 18 2.74 -5.37 -4.31
N TYR A 19 1.71 -5.43 -3.47
CA TYR A 19 0.71 -6.48 -3.44
C TYR A 19 -0.63 -5.99 -3.98
N GLU A 20 -1.34 -6.85 -4.70
CA GLU A 20 -2.78 -6.71 -4.89
C GLU A 20 -3.44 -7.14 -3.58
N VAL A 21 -4.29 -6.28 -3.03
CA VAL A 21 -5.06 -6.56 -1.80
C VAL A 21 -6.54 -6.38 -2.06
N ALA A 22 -7.35 -7.20 -1.41
CA ALA A 22 -8.80 -7.05 -1.39
C ALA A 22 -9.29 -6.97 0.05
N LEU A 23 -10.36 -6.23 0.31
CA LEU A 23 -11.00 -6.24 1.63
C LEU A 23 -11.76 -7.55 1.80
N ILE A 24 -11.63 -8.20 2.95
CA ILE A 24 -12.35 -9.44 3.26
C ILE A 24 -13.87 -9.22 3.14
N GLU A 25 -14.36 -8.07 3.58
CA GLU A 25 -15.78 -7.72 3.54
C GLU A 25 -16.26 -7.31 2.13
N SER A 26 -15.34 -7.04 1.19
CA SER A 26 -15.68 -6.66 -0.18
C SER A 26 -14.61 -7.13 -1.19
N PRO A 27 -14.52 -8.44 -1.46
CA PRO A 27 -13.43 -9.05 -2.22
C PRO A 27 -13.36 -8.59 -3.69
N HIS A 28 -14.45 -8.02 -4.21
CA HIS A 28 -14.50 -7.42 -5.55
C HIS A 28 -13.75 -6.08 -5.62
N ARG A 29 -13.54 -5.39 -4.49
CA ARG A 29 -12.76 -4.15 -4.44
C ARG A 29 -11.30 -4.50 -4.21
N ARG A 30 -10.49 -4.21 -5.22
CA ARG A 30 -9.04 -4.49 -5.21
C ARG A 30 -8.25 -3.20 -5.17
N PHE A 31 -7.12 -3.25 -4.48
CA PHE A 31 -6.21 -2.13 -4.27
C PHE A 31 -4.77 -2.60 -4.45
N ALA A 32 -3.86 -1.65 -4.65
CA ALA A 32 -2.43 -1.89 -4.57
C ALA A 32 -1.93 -1.45 -3.18
N CYS A 33 -1.21 -2.33 -2.50
CA CYS A 33 -0.58 -2.04 -1.21
C CYS A 33 0.93 -2.16 -1.35
N LYS A 34 1.65 -1.07 -1.06
CA LYS A 34 3.11 -1.10 -0.93
C LYS A 34 3.49 -1.53 0.48
N ALA A 35 4.40 -2.49 0.58
CA ALA A 35 4.96 -2.97 1.83
C ALA A 35 6.50 -2.97 1.77
N GLU A 36 7.11 -2.76 2.92
CA GLU A 36 8.55 -2.88 3.14
C GLU A 36 8.80 -3.91 4.25
N ASP A 37 9.94 -4.58 4.17
CA ASP A 37 10.34 -5.54 5.19
C ASP A 37 10.84 -4.79 6.43
N LYS A 38 10.56 -5.33 7.61
CA LYS A 38 10.85 -4.65 8.89
C LYS A 38 12.34 -4.59 9.24
N ASP A 39 13.19 -5.22 8.45
CA ASP A 39 14.61 -5.42 8.79
C ASP A 39 15.48 -4.18 8.50
N GLY A 40 14.94 -3.17 7.82
CA GLY A 40 15.62 -1.89 7.56
C GLY A 40 14.88 -0.70 8.17
N GLY A 41 15.25 -0.24 9.36
CA GLY A 41 14.63 0.95 9.98
C GLY A 41 14.67 2.22 9.11
N ARG A 42 15.60 2.30 8.14
CA ARG A 42 15.69 3.35 7.13
C ARG A 42 14.61 3.24 6.05
N GLU A 43 14.20 2.03 5.67
CA GLU A 43 13.16 1.81 4.67
C GLU A 43 11.82 2.28 5.22
N GLU A 44 11.47 1.93 6.47
CA GLU A 44 10.22 2.36 7.11
C GLU A 44 10.01 3.90 7.08
N GLU A 45 11.10 4.68 7.11
CA GLU A 45 11.03 6.14 6.96
C GLU A 45 10.67 6.56 5.54
N ILE A 46 11.17 5.87 4.52
CA ILE A 46 10.90 6.15 3.11
C ILE A 46 9.42 5.92 2.81
N LEU A 47 8.84 4.77 3.15
CA LEU A 47 7.41 4.53 2.89
C LEU A 47 6.50 5.51 3.64
N LYS A 48 6.88 5.93 4.86
CA LYS A 48 6.17 6.99 5.59
C LYS A 48 6.24 8.32 4.84
N MET A 49 7.38 8.67 4.25
CA MET A 49 7.52 9.88 3.44
C MET A 49 6.71 9.78 2.13
N GLU A 50 6.75 8.64 1.44
CA GLU A 50 5.94 8.39 0.24
C GLU A 50 4.45 8.57 0.52
N ALA A 51 3.93 8.01 1.63
CA ALA A 51 2.55 8.18 2.02
C ALA A 51 2.17 9.66 2.25
N LYS A 52 3.07 10.46 2.85
CA LYS A 52 2.85 11.90 3.02
C LYS A 52 2.79 12.65 1.68
N VAL A 53 3.68 12.32 0.75
CA VAL A 53 3.70 12.92 -0.60
C VAL A 53 2.43 12.54 -1.36
N MET A 54 2.07 11.26 -1.37
CA MET A 54 0.85 10.77 -2.03
C MET A 54 -0.41 11.44 -1.49
N LYS A 55 -0.51 11.63 -0.17
CA LYS A 55 -1.63 12.33 0.46
C LYS A 55 -1.72 13.79 0.00
N LYS A 56 -0.60 14.50 -0.14
CA LYS A 56 -0.55 15.87 -0.67
C LYS A 56 -0.96 15.93 -2.15
N ILE A 57 -0.42 15.04 -2.98
CA ILE A 57 -0.79 14.93 -4.41
C ILE A 57 -2.29 14.66 -4.57
N ASN A 58 -2.87 13.84 -3.69
CA ASN A 58 -4.29 13.53 -3.75
C ASN A 58 -5.21 14.69 -3.37
N GLN A 59 -4.71 15.74 -2.70
CA GLN A 59 -5.50 16.95 -2.41
C GLN A 59 -5.87 17.69 -3.69
N VAL A 60 -5.02 17.65 -4.71
CA VAL A 60 -5.27 18.30 -6.02
C VAL A 60 -6.09 17.43 -6.97
N LYS A 61 -6.46 16.20 -6.57
CA LYS A 61 -7.29 15.25 -7.34
C LYS A 61 -6.81 15.04 -8.79
N SER A 62 -5.50 14.99 -9.00
CA SER A 62 -4.92 14.73 -10.32
C SER A 62 -5.31 13.35 -10.83
N VAL A 63 -5.80 13.27 -12.08
CA VAL A 63 -6.13 12.00 -12.74
C VAL A 63 -4.90 11.17 -13.11
N HIS A 64 -3.71 11.79 -13.10
CA HIS A 64 -2.45 11.16 -13.47
C HIS A 64 -1.72 10.51 -12.29
N CYS A 65 -2.34 10.51 -11.10
CA CYS A 65 -1.74 9.94 -9.89
C CYS A 65 -2.71 8.92 -9.26
N PRO A 66 -2.19 7.82 -8.70
CA PRO A 66 -3.03 6.86 -7.98
C PRO A 66 -3.80 7.53 -6.84
N LEU A 67 -5.05 7.10 -6.65
CA LEU A 67 -5.87 7.52 -5.51
C LEU A 67 -5.25 6.97 -4.22
N TRP A 68 -4.85 7.86 -3.32
CA TRP A 68 -4.40 7.48 -1.99
C TRP A 68 -5.61 7.05 -1.15
N ILE A 69 -5.51 5.89 -0.51
CA ILE A 69 -6.61 5.34 0.29
C ILE A 69 -6.28 5.37 1.79
N GLU A 70 -5.26 4.63 2.23
CA GLU A 70 -4.79 4.65 3.61
C GLU A 70 -3.34 4.18 3.72
N SER A 71 -2.76 4.32 4.92
CA SER A 71 -1.45 3.79 5.29
C SER A 71 -1.50 3.30 6.74
N GLY A 72 -0.84 2.19 7.06
CA GLY A 72 -0.78 1.66 8.41
C GLY A 72 -0.04 0.33 8.51
N LYS A 73 0.02 -0.23 9.72
CA LYS A 73 0.53 -1.59 9.91
C LYS A 73 -0.52 -2.57 9.40
N VAL A 74 -0.25 -3.18 8.25
CA VAL A 74 -1.11 -4.22 7.68
C VAL A 74 -0.56 -5.58 8.08
N ARG A 75 -1.41 -6.44 8.63
CA ARG A 75 -1.09 -7.85 8.85
C ARG A 75 -1.65 -8.62 7.66
N CYS A 76 -0.89 -8.66 6.56
CA CYS A 76 -1.24 -9.51 5.42
C CYS A 76 -1.05 -10.96 5.84
N LEU A 77 -2.14 -11.72 5.93
CA LEU A 77 -2.08 -13.17 6.04
C LEU A 77 -1.91 -13.70 4.62
N LEU A 78 -0.70 -14.14 4.27
CA LEU A 78 -0.50 -14.91 3.05
C LEU A 78 -0.97 -16.34 3.35
N SER A 79 -2.09 -16.76 2.76
CA SER A 79 -2.58 -18.14 2.80
C SER A 79 -1.92 -19.00 1.75
#